data_AF-A0A7S2Z2R0-F1
#
_entry.id   AF-A0A7S2Z2R0-F1
#
_cell.length_a   1.000
_cell.length_b   1.000
_cell.length_c   1.000
_cell.angle_alpha   90.00
_cell.angle_beta   90.00
_cell.angle_gamma   90.00
#
_symmetry.space_group_name_H-M   'P 1'
#
loop_
_entity.id
_entity.type
_entity.pdbx_description
1 polymer ?
#
loop_
_entity_poly.entity_id
_entity_poly.type
_entity_poly.pdbx_seq_one_letter_code
_entity_poly.pdbx_strand_id
1 'polypeptide(L)'
;KWSPTRPGVFFTARTDGVLDVWDMFYKQNDPVLSIPVSQTSLSAVQVQQHGRLVACGAKDGNVSILELCDGLAESQSNEKQSINQLLERETKRERNLDQLEKEARMKARKEARKVDEEPKKDDEMEEKLRTLEVEFFELTRKTEDEGEDGDLLSAIESGDVELNQS
;
A
#
# COMPACT_ATOMS: atom_id res chain seq x y z
N LYS A 1 27.02 3.77 -7.73
CA LYS A 1 27.75 2.65 -8.38
C LYS A 1 27.85 1.48 -7.41
N TRP A 2 27.77 0.24 -7.87
CA TRP A 2 27.95 -0.95 -7.03
C TRP A 2 29.43 -1.28 -6.83
N SER A 3 29.78 -1.88 -5.69
CA SER A 3 31.09 -2.48 -5.47
C SER A 3 31.26 -3.71 -6.37
N PRO A 4 32.39 -3.85 -7.09
CA PRO A 4 32.67 -5.02 -7.92
C PRO A 4 33.11 -6.25 -7.10
N THR A 5 33.64 -6.03 -5.89
CA THR A 5 34.21 -7.09 -5.04
C THR A 5 33.30 -7.51 -3.90
N ARG A 6 32.38 -6.63 -3.46
CA ARG A 6 31.50 -6.89 -2.31
C ARG A 6 30.02 -6.76 -2.68
N PRO A 7 29.27 -7.87 -2.77
CA PRO A 7 27.83 -7.86 -3.04
C PRO A 7 27.06 -7.09 -1.96
N GLY A 8 26.10 -6.27 -2.34
CA GLY A 8 25.28 -5.50 -1.39
C GLY A 8 25.85 -4.15 -0.98
N VAL A 9 27.11 -3.84 -1.35
CA VAL A 9 27.70 -2.51 -1.13
C VAL A 9 27.58 -1.64 -2.39
N PHE A 10 27.10 -0.41 -2.21
CA PHE A 10 27.05 0.58 -3.27
C PHE A 10 27.28 2.01 -2.78
N PHE A 11 27.57 2.89 -3.72
CA PHE A 11 27.95 4.27 -3.48
C PHE A 11 26.97 5.23 -4.14
N THR A 12 26.55 6.26 -3.42
CA THR A 12 25.76 7.37 -3.96
C THR A 12 26.53 8.68 -3.83
N ALA A 13 26.56 9.44 -4.92
CA ALA A 13 27.19 10.74 -4.98
C ALA A 13 26.10 11.81 -4.84
N ARG A 14 26.20 12.66 -3.82
CA ARG A 14 25.19 13.69 -3.54
C ARG A 14 25.56 15.04 -4.14
N THR A 15 24.54 15.86 -4.32
CA THR A 15 24.65 17.22 -4.87
C THR A 15 25.26 18.23 -3.92
N ASP A 16 25.40 17.89 -2.64
CA ASP A 16 26.05 18.71 -1.61
C ASP A 16 27.52 18.32 -1.37
N GLY A 17 28.09 17.46 -2.22
CA GLY A 17 29.50 17.10 -2.15
C GLY A 17 29.81 15.90 -1.26
N VAL A 18 28.78 15.22 -0.75
CA VAL A 18 28.91 14.04 0.12
C VAL A 18 28.86 12.74 -0.69
N LEU A 19 29.76 11.82 -0.38
CA LEU A 19 29.71 10.44 -0.84
C LEU A 19 29.10 9.58 0.26
N ASP A 20 27.99 8.90 -0.03
CA ASP A 20 27.46 7.89 0.87
C ASP A 20 27.86 6.48 0.44
N VAL A 21 28.22 5.68 1.44
CA VAL A 21 28.48 4.25 1.32
C VAL A 21 27.32 3.50 1.96
N TRP A 22 26.69 2.65 1.16
CA TRP A 22 25.58 1.79 1.55
C TRP A 22 26.07 0.36 1.67
N ASP A 23 25.64 -0.32 2.72
CA ASP A 23 25.89 -1.74 2.93
C ASP A 23 24.56 -2.40 3.32
N MET A 24 23.92 -3.01 2.31
CA MET A 24 22.61 -3.64 2.46
C MET A 24 22.61 -4.88 3.35
N PHE A 25 23.79 -5.44 3.63
CA PHE A 25 23.93 -6.57 4.55
C PHE A 25 23.87 -6.11 6.00
N TYR A 26 24.36 -4.89 6.27
CA TYR A 26 24.37 -4.30 7.61
C TYR A 26 23.15 -3.41 7.90
N LYS A 27 22.88 -2.41 7.06
CA LYS A 27 21.82 -1.42 7.27
C LYS A 27 21.16 -1.02 5.94
N GLN A 28 19.84 -1.15 5.88
CA GLN A 28 19.09 -0.97 4.62
C GLN A 28 18.46 0.43 4.48
N ASN A 29 18.10 1.07 5.60
CA ASN A 29 17.31 2.31 5.57
C ASN A 29 18.15 3.59 5.47
N ASP A 30 19.40 3.54 5.93
CA ASP A 30 20.31 4.68 5.91
C ASP A 30 21.69 4.24 5.45
N PRO A 31 22.50 5.15 4.88
CA PRO A 31 23.88 4.85 4.57
C PRO A 31 24.67 4.49 5.84
N VAL A 32 25.65 3.61 5.68
CA VAL A 32 26.55 3.20 6.77
C VAL A 32 27.61 4.26 7.01
N LEU A 33 28.01 4.98 5.96
CA LEU A 33 28.99 6.04 6.05
C LEU A 33 28.63 7.17 5.07
N SER A 34 28.73 8.41 5.53
CA SER A 34 28.56 9.62 4.72
C SER A 34 29.80 10.48 4.88
N ILE A 35 30.54 10.70 3.78
CA ILE A 35 31.83 11.38 3.78
C ILE A 35 31.72 12.68 2.97
N PRO A 36 31.96 13.87 3.55
CA PRO A 36 32.09 15.09 2.77
C PRO A 36 33.39 15.05 1.97
N VAL A 37 33.29 14.99 0.63
CA VAL A 37 34.44 14.86 -0.27
C VAL A 37 34.78 16.19 -0.93
N SER A 38 33.76 16.99 -1.27
CA SER A 38 33.93 18.31 -1.89
C SER A 38 32.94 19.31 -1.29
N GLN A 39 33.25 20.60 -1.41
CA GLN A 39 32.32 21.69 -1.10
C GLN A 39 31.33 21.94 -2.25
N THR A 40 31.50 21.26 -3.39
CA THR A 40 30.62 21.36 -4.55
C THR A 40 29.97 20.01 -4.87
N SER A 41 28.89 20.03 -5.65
CA SER A 41 28.17 18.83 -6.06
C SER A 41 29.09 17.79 -6.68
N LEU A 42 28.98 16.55 -6.22
CA LEU A 42 29.58 15.42 -6.91
C LEU A 42 28.81 15.16 -8.22
N SER A 43 29.54 14.85 -9.28
CA SER A 43 29.02 14.60 -10.63
C SER A 43 29.29 13.18 -11.11
N ALA A 44 30.35 12.55 -10.59
CA ALA A 44 30.72 11.19 -10.95
C ALA A 44 31.26 10.42 -9.74
N VAL A 45 30.97 9.12 -9.70
CA VAL A 45 31.61 8.17 -8.80
C VAL A 45 31.99 6.93 -9.61
N GLN A 46 33.19 6.41 -9.40
CA GLN A 46 33.68 5.19 -10.04
C GLN A 46 34.52 4.39 -9.04
N VAL A 47 34.36 3.07 -9.06
CA VAL A 47 35.07 2.14 -8.17
C VAL A 47 36.10 1.39 -9.00
N GLN A 48 37.31 1.22 -8.45
CA GLN A 48 38.36 0.39 -9.04
C GLN A 48 37.88 -1.07 -9.14
N GLN A 49 38.34 -1.82 -10.14
CA GLN A 49 37.97 -3.24 -10.29
C GLN A 49 38.31 -4.10 -9.06
N HIS A 50 39.41 -3.79 -8.37
CA HIS A 50 39.78 -4.45 -7.11
C HIS A 50 38.98 -3.97 -5.89
N GLY A 51 38.03 -3.05 -6.07
CA GLY A 51 37.11 -2.58 -5.02
C GLY A 51 37.70 -1.64 -3.99
N ARG A 52 39.04 -1.53 -3.90
CA ARG A 52 39.71 -0.81 -2.81
C ARG A 52 39.75 0.71 -2.94
N LEU A 53 39.73 1.23 -4.17
CA LEU A 53 39.76 2.66 -4.43
C LEU A 53 38.44 3.14 -5.06
N VAL A 54 37.98 4.31 -4.63
CA VAL A 54 36.82 5.01 -5.18
C VAL A 54 37.25 6.40 -5.63
N ALA A 55 36.97 6.72 -6.89
CA ALA A 55 37.17 8.05 -7.44
C ALA A 55 35.84 8.83 -7.46
N CYS A 56 35.87 10.06 -6.96
CA CYS A 56 34.75 10.99 -6.93
C CYS A 56 35.12 12.25 -7.73
N GLY A 57 34.37 12.53 -8.78
CA GLY A 57 34.48 13.77 -9.55
C GLY A 57 33.48 14.79 -9.07
N ALA A 58 33.94 16.02 -8.83
CA ALA A 58 33.13 17.16 -8.43
C ALA A 58 32.91 18.14 -9.60
N LYS A 59 31.91 19.02 -9.48
CA LYS A 59 31.56 20.00 -10.54
C LYS A 59 32.60 21.10 -10.75
N ASP A 60 33.44 21.34 -9.76
CA ASP A 60 34.59 22.26 -9.85
C ASP A 60 35.75 21.68 -10.69
N GLY A 61 35.63 20.45 -11.18
CA GLY A 61 36.66 19.76 -11.96
C GLY A 61 37.67 18.99 -11.10
N ASN A 62 37.54 19.02 -9.78
CA ASN A 62 38.40 18.25 -8.90
C ASN A 62 37.98 16.77 -8.88
N VAL A 63 38.98 15.88 -8.81
CA VAL A 63 38.78 14.45 -8.65
C VAL A 63 39.50 14.00 -7.39
N SER A 64 38.74 13.46 -6.44
CA SER A 64 39.25 12.92 -5.19
C SER A 64 39.25 11.40 -5.26
N ILE A 65 40.34 10.77 -4.84
CA ILE A 65 40.46 9.31 -4.74
C ILE A 65 40.47 8.95 -3.25
N LEU A 66 39.57 8.04 -2.87
CA LEU A 66 39.38 7.55 -1.51
C LEU A 66 39.75 6.07 -1.46
N GLU A 67 40.43 5.67 -0.39
CA GLU A 67 40.72 4.27 -0.09
C GLU A 67 39.69 3.73 0.90
N LEU A 68 39.09 2.59 0.56
CA LEU A 68 38.15 1.89 1.43
C LEU A 68 38.90 0.99 2.40
N CYS A 69 38.37 0.85 3.61
CA CYS A 69 38.83 -0.17 4.54
C CYS A 69 38.45 -1.58 4.06
N ASP A 70 39.15 -2.60 4.56
CA ASP A 70 38.96 -4.00 4.16
C ASP A 70 37.51 -4.45 4.38
N GLY A 71 36.86 -3.98 5.44
CA GLY A 71 35.46 -4.27 5.72
C GLY A 71 34.49 -3.81 4.62
N LEU A 72 34.81 -2.77 3.84
CA LEU A 72 33.99 -2.28 2.72
C LEU A 72 34.48 -2.81 1.36
N ALA A 73 35.73 -3.27 1.27
CA ALA A 73 36.34 -3.75 0.05
C ALA A 73 36.19 -5.28 -0.14
N GLU A 74 36.21 -6.05 0.94
CA GLU A 74 36.25 -7.52 0.92
C GLU A 74 34.88 -8.14 1.21
N SER A 75 34.48 -9.12 0.40
CA SER A 75 33.22 -9.86 0.62
C SER A 75 33.32 -10.74 1.86
N GLN A 76 32.25 -10.77 2.65
CA GLN A 76 32.11 -11.69 3.77
C GLN A 76 31.46 -13.02 3.35
N SER A 77 31.63 -14.06 4.17
CA SER A 77 31.03 -15.37 3.92
C SER A 77 29.50 -15.28 3.85
N ASN A 78 28.89 -15.94 2.85
CA ASN A 78 27.44 -16.01 2.62
C ASN A 78 26.74 -14.68 2.30
N GLU A 79 27.46 -13.56 2.21
CA GLU A 79 26.89 -12.23 1.92
C GLU A 79 26.11 -12.21 0.60
N LYS A 80 26.68 -12.79 -0.47
CA LYS A 80 26.00 -12.91 -1.77
C LYS A 80 24.66 -13.63 -1.68
N GLN A 81 24.61 -14.72 -0.93
CA GLN A 81 23.38 -15.51 -0.77
C GLN A 81 22.33 -14.73 0.02
N SER A 82 22.74 -14.08 1.11
CA SER A 82 21.85 -13.26 1.94
C SER A 82 21.28 -12.07 1.17
N ILE A 83 22.10 -11.36 0.39
CA ILE A 83 21.65 -10.23 -0.43
C ILE A 83 20.68 -10.69 -1.52
N ASN A 84 20.96 -11.81 -2.20
CA ASN A 84 20.03 -12.34 -3.20
C ASN A 84 18.67 -12.70 -2.57
N GLN A 85 18.67 -13.39 -1.43
CA GLN A 85 17.43 -13.72 -0.72
C GLN A 85 16.66 -12.49 -0.26
N LEU A 86 17.36 -11.44 0.18
CA LEU A 86 16.75 -10.16 0.54
C LEU A 86 16.05 -9.53 -0.68
N LEU A 87 16.76 -9.41 -1.80
CA LEU A 87 16.22 -8.79 -3.02
C LEU A 87 15.06 -9.60 -3.62
N GLU A 88 15.12 -10.93 -3.54
CA GLU A 88 14.01 -11.81 -3.95
C GLU A 88 12.76 -11.60 -3.09
N ARG A 89 12.93 -11.49 -1.77
CA ARG A 89 11.83 -11.21 -0.83
C ARG A 89 11.18 -9.87 -1.12
N GLU A 90 11.97 -8.82 -1.31
CA GLU A 90 11.45 -7.48 -1.62
C GLU A 90 10.78 -7.44 -3.00
N THR A 91 11.35 -8.10 -4.00
CA THR A 91 10.72 -8.21 -5.33
C THR A 91 9.36 -8.93 -5.26
N LYS A 92 9.25 -9.99 -4.45
CA LYS A 92 7.99 -10.69 -4.24
C LYS A 92 6.98 -9.83 -3.50
N ARG A 93 7.43 -9.08 -2.49
CA ARG A 93 6.60 -8.14 -1.73
C ARG A 93 6.00 -7.09 -2.65
N GLU A 94 6.83 -6.47 -3.49
CA GLU A 94 6.39 -5.45 -4.44
C GLU A 94 5.35 -6.00 -5.43
N ARG A 95 5.60 -7.18 -6.01
CA ARG A 95 4.63 -7.82 -6.93
C ARG A 95 3.28 -8.09 -6.27
N ASN A 96 3.28 -8.50 -5.00
CA ASN A 96 2.04 -8.74 -4.27
C ASN A 96 1.28 -7.43 -4.04
N LEU A 97 1.98 -6.34 -3.70
CA LEU A 97 1.37 -5.01 -3.51
C LEU A 97 0.79 -4.47 -4.83
N ASP A 98 1.54 -4.57 -5.92
CA ASP A 98 1.07 -4.20 -7.27
C ASP A 98 -0.20 -4.97 -7.67
N GLN A 99 -0.28 -6.25 -7.32
CA GLN A 99 -1.46 -7.07 -7.61
C GLN A 99 -2.66 -6.63 -6.78
N LEU A 100 -2.46 -6.39 -5.48
CA LEU A 100 -3.50 -5.89 -4.58
C LEU A 100 -4.02 -4.52 -5.03
N GLU A 101 -3.15 -3.60 -5.47
CA GLU A 101 -3.55 -2.29 -5.98
C GLU A 101 -4.41 -2.42 -7.24
N LYS A 102 -4.03 -3.30 -8.18
CA LYS A 102 -4.80 -3.56 -9.40
C LYS A 102 -6.16 -4.16 -9.10
N GLU A 103 -6.24 -5.12 -8.19
CA GLU A 103 -7.48 -5.75 -7.77
C GLU A 103 -8.42 -4.73 -7.10
N ALA A 104 -7.89 -3.88 -6.21
CA ALA A 104 -8.64 -2.80 -5.57
C ALA A 104 -9.17 -1.79 -6.61
N ARG A 105 -8.35 -1.39 -7.58
CA ARG A 105 -8.77 -0.47 -8.66
C ARG A 105 -9.85 -1.08 -9.56
N MET A 106 -9.75 -2.37 -9.89
CA MET A 106 -10.75 -3.07 -10.69
C MET A 106 -12.06 -3.23 -9.91
N LYS A 107 -12.00 -3.51 -8.61
CA LYS A 107 -13.17 -3.58 -7.73
C LYS A 107 -13.86 -2.22 -7.65
N ALA A 108 -13.13 -1.14 -7.37
CA ALA A 108 -13.67 0.21 -7.34
C ALA A 108 -14.33 0.61 -8.67
N ARG A 109 -13.72 0.26 -9.82
CA ARG A 109 -14.31 0.52 -11.15
C ARG A 109 -15.57 -0.31 -11.41
N LYS A 110 -15.62 -1.55 -10.92
CA LYS A 110 -16.81 -2.41 -11.02
C LYS A 110 -17.94 -1.90 -10.13
N GLU A 111 -17.63 -1.43 -8.93
CA GLU A 111 -18.60 -0.80 -8.02
C GLU A 111 -19.14 0.51 -8.59
N ALA A 112 -18.27 1.39 -9.13
CA ALA A 112 -18.72 2.61 -9.81
C ALA A 112 -19.65 2.30 -11.00
N ARG A 113 -19.32 1.28 -11.81
CA ARG A 113 -20.22 0.84 -12.91
C ARG A 113 -21.53 0.25 -12.42
N LYS A 114 -21.55 -0.42 -11.27
CA LYS A 114 -22.79 -0.97 -10.68
C LYS A 114 -23.70 0.14 -10.17
N VAL A 115 -23.15 1.23 -9.62
CA VAL A 115 -23.93 2.41 -9.22
C VAL A 115 -24.53 3.10 -10.44
N ASP A 116 -23.80 3.18 -11.57
CA ASP A 116 -24.35 3.73 -12.83
C ASP A 116 -25.38 2.79 -13.50
N GLU A 117 -25.32 1.47 -13.26
CA GLU A 117 -26.22 0.47 -13.83
C GLU A 117 -27.38 0.04 -12.90
N GLU A 118 -27.50 0.57 -11.68
CA GLU A 118 -28.71 0.32 -10.87
C GLU A 118 -29.92 0.88 -11.63
N PRO A 119 -30.83 0.02 -12.13
CA PRO A 119 -31.99 0.50 -12.84
C PRO A 119 -32.88 1.25 -11.84
N LYS A 120 -33.47 2.36 -12.29
CA LYS A 120 -34.57 3.11 -11.66
C LYS A 120 -35.71 2.16 -11.20
N LYS A 121 -35.49 1.42 -10.12
CA LYS A 121 -36.47 0.61 -9.41
C LYS A 121 -37.19 1.42 -8.35
N ASP A 122 -36.93 2.73 -8.31
CA ASP A 122 -37.53 3.63 -7.33
C ASP A 122 -39.00 3.88 -7.66
N ASP A 123 -39.38 4.10 -8.92
CA ASP A 123 -40.77 4.49 -9.25
C ASP A 123 -41.82 3.42 -8.85
N GLU A 124 -41.57 2.13 -9.13
CA GLU A 124 -42.53 1.04 -8.81
C GLU A 124 -42.51 0.66 -7.32
N MET A 125 -41.38 0.85 -6.64
CA MET A 125 -41.25 0.57 -5.20
C MET A 125 -41.81 1.70 -4.36
N GLU A 126 -41.65 2.94 -4.81
CA GLU A 126 -42.19 4.16 -4.20
C GLU A 126 -43.73 4.21 -4.33
N GLU A 127 -44.28 3.75 -5.45
CA GLU A 127 -45.74 3.59 -5.61
C GLU A 127 -46.32 2.56 -4.65
N LYS A 128 -45.64 1.41 -4.46
CA LYS A 128 -46.03 0.37 -3.50
C LYS A 128 -45.94 0.86 -2.05
N LEU A 129 -44.91 1.65 -1.70
CA LEU A 129 -44.80 2.26 -0.38
C LEU A 129 -45.93 3.26 -0.11
N ARG A 130 -46.31 4.07 -1.10
CA ARG A 130 -47.45 4.99 -0.98
C ARG A 130 -48.77 4.27 -0.82
N THR A 131 -48.99 3.17 -1.54
CA THR A 131 -50.24 2.40 -1.39
C THR A 131 -50.33 1.79 0.00
N LEU A 132 -49.23 1.25 0.51
CA LEU A 132 -49.16 0.70 1.87
C LEU A 132 -49.36 1.78 2.95
N GLU A 133 -48.84 2.99 2.77
CA GLU A 133 -49.09 4.10 3.69
C GLU A 133 -50.58 4.48 3.74
N VAL A 134 -51.23 4.60 2.59
CA VAL A 134 -52.67 4.92 2.53
C VAL A 134 -53.50 3.83 3.21
N GLU A 135 -53.21 2.56 2.91
CA GLU A 135 -53.92 1.41 3.50
C GLU A 135 -53.73 1.34 5.03
N PHE A 136 -52.52 1.63 5.52
CA PHE A 136 -52.23 1.69 6.96
C PHE A 136 -53.01 2.81 7.67
N PHE A 137 -53.05 4.01 7.09
CA PHE A 137 -53.78 5.15 7.68
C PHE A 137 -55.30 4.98 7.59
N GLU A 138 -55.81 4.32 6.55
CA GLU A 138 -57.23 3.96 6.47
C GLU A 138 -57.60 2.92 7.53
N LEU A 139 -56.77 1.91 7.75
CA LEU A 139 -56.99 0.91 8.81
C LEU A 139 -56.90 1.55 10.21
N THR A 140 -55.97 2.49 10.40
CA THR A 140 -55.83 3.22 11.67
C THR A 140 -57.03 4.14 11.93
N ARG A 141 -57.52 4.89 10.92
CA ARG A 141 -58.75 5.68 11.08
C ARG A 141 -59.99 4.81 11.30
N LYS A 142 -60.07 3.66 10.63
CA LYS A 142 -61.19 2.74 10.78
C LYS A 142 -61.23 2.12 12.18
N THR A 143 -60.06 1.87 12.78
CA THR A 143 -59.94 1.43 14.18
C THR A 143 -60.12 2.56 15.18
N GLU A 144 -59.96 3.84 14.79
CA GLU A 144 -60.29 5.01 15.60
C GLU A 144 -61.79 5.39 15.54
N ASP A 145 -62.46 5.20 14.40
CA ASP A 145 -63.90 5.47 14.21
C ASP A 145 -64.79 4.32 14.75
N GLU A 146 -64.27 3.10 14.83
CA GLU A 146 -64.87 1.98 15.58
C GLU A 146 -64.48 2.11 17.06
N GLY A 147 -65.07 3.08 17.74
CA GLY A 147 -64.88 3.29 19.17
C GLY A 147 -65.25 2.07 20.02
N GLU A 148 -64.31 1.74 20.93
CA GLU A 148 -64.42 0.94 22.17
C GLU A 148 -64.28 -0.59 22.04
N ASP A 149 -63.02 -1.05 22.14
CA ASP A 149 -62.52 -1.98 23.18
C ASP A 149 -61.43 -2.93 22.64
N GLY A 150 -60.27 -2.94 23.32
CA GLY A 150 -59.40 -4.11 23.36
C GLY A 150 -58.17 -4.12 22.44
N ASP A 151 -57.08 -3.53 22.94
CA ASP A 151 -55.77 -4.19 23.00
C ASP A 151 -55.27 -4.90 21.73
N LEU A 152 -54.85 -4.13 20.72
CA LEU A 152 -54.08 -4.64 19.57
C LEU A 152 -52.56 -4.57 19.80
N LEU A 153 -52.12 -4.13 20.97
CA LEU A 153 -50.71 -4.08 21.37
C LEU A 153 -50.24 -5.38 22.04
N SER A 154 -51.14 -6.23 22.54
CA SER A 154 -50.79 -7.51 23.16
C SER A 154 -50.60 -8.68 22.19
N ALA A 155 -51.16 -8.63 20.98
CA ALA A 155 -51.05 -9.72 20.00
C ALA A 155 -49.69 -9.79 19.27
N ILE A 156 -48.90 -8.71 19.30
CA ILE A 156 -47.54 -8.68 18.73
C ILE A 156 -46.49 -9.13 19.77
N GLU A 157 -46.81 -9.08 21.06
CA GLU A 157 -45.94 -9.57 22.13
C GLU A 157 -46.10 -11.08 22.44
N SER A 158 -47.25 -11.69 22.10
CA SER A 158 -47.43 -13.15 22.21
C SER A 158 -47.14 -13.82 20.86
N GLY A 159 -45.85 -14.07 20.60
CA GLY A 159 -45.38 -14.74 19.40
C GLY A 159 -45.85 -16.20 19.28
N ASP A 160 -47.02 -16.40 18.68
CA ASP A 160 -47.48 -17.72 18.19
C ASP A 160 -48.05 -17.58 16.77
N VAL A 161 -47.15 -17.51 15.77
CA VAL A 161 -47.47 -17.93 14.40
C VAL A 161 -46.94 -19.36 14.27
N GLU A 162 -47.80 -20.33 14.59
CA GLU A 162 -47.56 -21.73 14.24
C GLU A 162 -47.47 -21.87 12.72
N LEU A 163 -46.27 -22.25 12.28
CA LEU A 163 -46.02 -22.92 11.01
C LEU A 163 -46.96 -24.12 10.88
N ASN A 164 -47.83 -24.14 9.87
CA ASN A 164 -48.40 -25.40 9.42
C ASN A 164 -48.13 -25.63 7.94
N GLN A 165 -47.36 -26.69 7.71
CA GLN A 165 -47.07 -27.30 6.43
C GLN A 165 -48.33 -28.02 5.91
N SER A 166 -48.65 -27.83 4.63
CA SER A 166 -49.03 -28.88 3.67
C SER A 166 -49.01 -28.30 2.27
#